data_AF-A0A5C6YVG4-F1
#
_entry.id   AF-A0A5C6YVG4-F1
#
_cell.length_a   1.000
_cell.length_b   1.000
_cell.length_c   1.000
_cell.angle_alpha   90.00
_cell.angle_beta   90.00
_cell.angle_gamma   90.00
#
_symmetry.space_group_name_H-M   'P 1'
#
loop_
_entity.id
_entity.type
_entity.pdbx_description
1 polymer ?
#
loop_
_entity_poly.entity_id
_entity_poly.type
_entity_poly.pdbx_seq_one_letter_code
_entity_poly.pdbx_strand_id
1 'polypeptide(L)'
;MYYFYSNFSQKYCSFSDNNASLLTIFAVLEELNIDYSTLKNKKKILISNPRQLNDIRKKFKGLLLQNFPKRYISKGVIFDFKEIEVESLKIILNIRNNVDNLIYIFYCLIEIIKNCIEMNDQLKIEYVSKNDLVPEDILKKM
;
A
#
# COMPACT_ATOMS: atom_id res chain seq x y z
N MET A 1 -14.17 2.49 1.30
CA MET A 1 -12.78 2.99 1.34
C MET A 1 -11.97 2.01 2.16
N TYR A 2 -10.83 1.55 1.65
CA TYR A 2 -9.94 0.61 2.34
C TYR A 2 -8.70 1.34 2.82
N TYR A 3 -8.33 1.15 4.09
CA TYR A 3 -7.17 1.76 4.73
C TYR A 3 -6.15 0.68 5.10
N PHE A 4 -4.90 0.91 4.74
CA PHE A 4 -3.75 0.06 5.09
C PHE A 4 -2.82 0.89 5.97
N TYR A 5 -2.56 0.43 7.18
CA TYR A 5 -1.79 1.20 8.16
C TYR A 5 -1.24 0.32 9.28
N SER A 6 -0.40 0.91 10.12
CA SER A 6 0.07 0.33 11.38
C SER A 6 -0.09 1.34 12.52
N ASN A 7 0.11 0.96 13.77
CA ASN A 7 0.07 1.92 14.89
C ASN A 7 1.22 2.92 14.83
N PHE A 8 2.42 2.43 14.52
CA PHE A 8 3.66 3.21 14.64
C PHE A 8 4.12 3.86 13.34
N SER A 9 3.59 3.46 12.18
CA SER A 9 3.97 4.09 10.91
C SER A 9 3.27 5.45 10.77
N GLN A 10 4.04 6.49 10.46
CA GLN A 10 3.50 7.79 10.04
C GLN A 10 2.80 7.70 8.67
N LYS A 11 3.05 6.63 7.89
CA LYS A 11 2.46 6.43 6.56
C LYS A 11 1.17 5.60 6.67
N TYR A 12 0.24 5.87 5.77
CA TYR A 12 -0.92 5.03 5.52
C TYR A 12 -1.22 5.03 4.01
N CYS A 13 -1.97 4.03 3.54
CA CYS A 13 -2.53 4.02 2.20
C CYS A 13 -4.04 3.92 2.27
N SER A 14 -4.76 4.64 1.40
CA SER A 14 -6.20 4.52 1.28
C SER A 14 -6.63 4.32 -0.17
N PHE A 15 -7.62 3.45 -0.39
CA PHE A 15 -8.08 3.07 -1.73
C PHE A 15 -9.60 2.95 -1.81
N SER A 16 -10.19 3.48 -2.89
CA SER A 16 -11.63 3.39 -3.12
C SER A 16 -11.99 1.99 -3.61
N ASP A 17 -13.26 1.63 -3.42
CA ASP A 17 -13.72 0.25 -3.65
C ASP A 17 -13.54 -0.22 -5.11
N ASN A 18 -13.38 0.72 -6.05
CA ASN A 18 -13.19 0.46 -7.49
C ASN A 18 -11.78 0.83 -7.98
N ASN A 19 -10.81 1.02 -7.09
CA ASN A 19 -9.47 1.40 -7.48
C ASN A 19 -8.72 0.19 -8.08
N ALA A 20 -8.15 0.34 -9.28
CA ALA A 20 -7.42 -0.75 -9.95
C ALA A 20 -6.22 -1.27 -9.14
N SER A 21 -5.53 -0.38 -8.42
CA SER A 21 -4.41 -0.77 -7.55
C SER A 21 -4.87 -1.59 -6.35
N LEU A 22 -6.09 -1.35 -5.84
CA LEU A 22 -6.68 -2.15 -4.77
C LEU A 22 -6.89 -3.61 -5.20
N LEU A 23 -7.39 -3.82 -6.42
CA LEU A 23 -7.56 -5.17 -6.97
C LEU A 23 -6.22 -5.91 -7.06
N THR A 24 -5.15 -5.21 -7.49
CA THR A 24 -3.80 -5.78 -7.52
C THR A 24 -3.28 -6.11 -6.13
N ILE A 25 -3.53 -5.25 -5.13
CA ILE A 25 -3.16 -5.50 -3.74
C ILE A 25 -3.87 -6.74 -3.20
N PHE A 26 -5.16 -6.85 -3.46
CA PHE A 26 -5.99 -7.97 -3.06
C PHE A 26 -5.56 -9.29 -3.71
N ALA A 27 -5.24 -9.30 -4.99
CA ALA A 27 -4.66 -10.48 -5.65
C ALA A 27 -3.39 -10.97 -4.94
N VAL A 28 -2.49 -10.06 -4.53
CA VAL A 28 -1.28 -10.43 -3.76
C VAL A 28 -1.63 -11.07 -2.41
N LEU A 29 -2.63 -10.53 -1.70
CA LEU A 29 -3.06 -11.08 -0.43
C LEU A 29 -3.70 -12.48 -0.61
N GLU A 30 -4.46 -12.68 -1.69
CA GLU A 30 -5.09 -13.96 -2.02
C GLU A 30 -4.06 -15.05 -2.29
N GLU A 31 -3.03 -14.75 -3.09
CA GLU A 31 -1.91 -15.67 -3.36
C GLU A 31 -1.18 -16.12 -2.09
N LEU A 32 -1.26 -15.32 -1.01
CA LEU A 32 -0.66 -15.59 0.29
C LEU A 32 -1.66 -16.19 1.30
N ASN A 33 -2.82 -16.65 0.83
CA ASN A 33 -3.90 -17.24 1.64
C ASN A 33 -4.41 -16.30 2.75
N ILE A 34 -4.41 -14.99 2.50
CA ILE A 34 -5.01 -14.01 3.40
C ILE A 34 -6.45 -13.80 2.97
N ASP A 35 -7.41 -14.31 3.74
CA ASP A 35 -8.83 -14.10 3.46
C ASP A 35 -9.23 -12.64 3.71
N TYR A 36 -9.38 -11.88 2.63
CA TYR A 36 -9.96 -10.52 2.64
C TYR A 36 -11.37 -10.46 2.01
N SER A 37 -11.92 -11.60 1.56
CA SER A 37 -13.23 -11.66 0.90
C SER A 37 -14.35 -11.19 1.83
N THR A 38 -14.17 -11.43 3.13
CA THR A 38 -15.13 -11.07 4.19
C THR A 38 -14.91 -9.66 4.77
N LEU A 39 -13.94 -8.89 4.26
CA LEU A 39 -13.53 -7.60 4.85
C LEU A 39 -14.65 -6.55 4.86
N LYS A 40 -15.57 -6.56 3.89
CA LYS A 40 -16.75 -5.67 3.90
C LYS A 40 -17.65 -5.91 5.13
N ASN A 41 -17.72 -7.16 5.61
CA ASN A 41 -18.55 -7.55 6.75
C ASN A 41 -17.79 -7.43 8.07
N LYS A 42 -16.55 -7.93 8.12
CA LYS A 42 -15.70 -7.89 9.32
C LYS A 42 -15.15 -6.50 9.63
N LYS A 43 -15.22 -5.57 8.67
CA LYS A 43 -14.63 -4.23 8.65
C LYS A 43 -13.10 -4.19 8.81
N LYS A 44 -12.45 -5.18 9.43
CA LYS A 44 -11.00 -5.15 9.72
C LYS A 44 -10.30 -6.50 9.62
N ILE A 45 -9.05 -6.49 9.16
CA ILE A 45 -8.10 -7.61 9.17
C ILE A 45 -6.81 -7.14 9.84
N LEU A 46 -6.23 -8.02 10.65
CA LEU A 46 -4.97 -7.81 11.35
C LEU A 46 -3.97 -8.89 10.92
N ILE A 47 -2.80 -8.47 10.48
CA ILE A 47 -1.71 -9.38 10.10
C ILE A 47 -0.55 -9.09 11.03
N SER A 48 -0.30 -9.99 11.97
CA SER A 48 0.73 -9.86 13.01
C SER A 48 1.90 -10.82 12.83
N ASN A 49 1.77 -11.86 12.01
CA ASN A 49 2.82 -12.86 11.83
C ASN A 49 4.01 -12.26 11.04
N PRO A 50 5.22 -12.15 11.61
CA PRO A 50 6.36 -11.53 10.93
C PRO A 50 6.79 -12.26 9.65
N ARG A 51 6.60 -13.57 9.58
CA ARG A 51 6.88 -14.35 8.37
C ARG A 51 5.91 -13.96 7.25
N GLN A 52 4.61 -13.90 7.57
CA GLN A 52 3.58 -13.50 6.61
C GLN A 52 3.77 -12.06 6.15
N LEU A 53 4.09 -11.13 7.06
CA LEU A 53 4.43 -9.74 6.71
C LEU A 53 5.64 -9.68 5.77
N ASN A 54 6.68 -10.48 6.02
CA ASN A 54 7.84 -10.56 5.12
C ASN A 54 7.49 -11.12 3.74
N ASP A 55 6.60 -12.10 3.66
CA ASP A 55 6.15 -12.67 2.39
C ASP A 55 5.35 -11.66 1.56
N ILE A 56 4.44 -10.91 2.21
CA ILE A 56 3.71 -9.79 1.59
C ILE A 56 4.70 -8.73 1.09
N ARG A 57 5.66 -8.32 1.94
CA ARG A 57 6.68 -7.34 1.60
C ARG A 57 7.51 -7.77 0.38
N LYS A 58 7.92 -9.05 0.33
CA LYS A 58 8.67 -9.61 -0.81
C LYS A 58 7.85 -9.57 -2.10
N LYS A 59 6.56 -9.94 -2.04
CA LYS A 59 5.66 -9.89 -3.21
C LYS A 59 5.50 -8.47 -3.75
N PHE A 60 5.22 -7.49 -2.88
CA PHE A 60 5.13 -6.09 -3.31
C PHE A 60 6.45 -5.54 -3.83
N LYS A 61 7.59 -5.89 -3.20
CA LYS A 61 8.91 -5.50 -3.71
C LYS A 61 9.15 -6.06 -5.11
N GLY A 62 8.78 -7.32 -5.36
CA GLY A 62 8.84 -7.93 -6.69
C GLY A 62 8.02 -7.15 -7.72
N LEU A 63 6.76 -6.83 -7.40
CA LEU A 63 5.89 -6.04 -8.28
C LEU A 63 6.42 -4.62 -8.52
N LEU A 64 6.96 -3.97 -7.49
CA LEU A 64 7.58 -2.65 -7.61
C LEU A 64 8.75 -2.70 -8.61
N LEU A 65 9.65 -3.68 -8.48
CA LEU A 65 10.79 -3.85 -9.38
C LEU A 65 10.36 -4.18 -10.82
N GLN A 66 9.31 -4.99 -10.99
CA GLN A 66 8.75 -5.34 -12.31
C GLN A 66 8.10 -4.15 -13.04
N ASN A 67 7.66 -3.11 -12.32
CA ASN A 67 7.04 -1.93 -12.92
C ASN A 67 8.05 -0.84 -13.29
N PHE A 68 9.23 -0.79 -12.69
CA PHE A 68 10.27 0.20 -13.04
C PHE A 68 10.62 0.25 -14.53
N PRO A 69 10.80 -0.87 -15.26
CA PRO A 69 11.11 -0.85 -16.69
C PRO A 69 9.95 -0.33 -17.55
N LYS A 70 8.72 -0.33 -17.04
CA LYS A 70 7.51 0.10 -17.77
C LYS A 70 7.28 1.60 -17.67
N ARG A 71 8.12 2.31 -16.91
CA ARG A 71 8.00 3.76 -16.71
C ARG A 71 8.26 4.47 -18.02
N TYR A 72 7.39 5.41 -18.34
CA TYR A 72 7.51 6.27 -19.51
C TYR A 72 7.33 7.73 -19.08
N ILE A 73 8.29 8.57 -19.44
CA ILE A 73 8.24 10.01 -19.19
C ILE A 73 7.61 10.66 -20.43
N SER A 74 6.31 10.94 -20.39
CA SER A 74 5.66 11.69 -21.47
C SER A 74 6.10 13.15 -21.46
N LYS A 75 6.49 13.69 -22.61
CA LYS A 75 6.76 15.12 -22.77
C LYS A 75 5.44 15.90 -22.63
N GLY A 76 5.29 16.72 -21.57
CA GLY A 76 4.21 17.73 -21.47
C GLY A 76 3.08 17.51 -20.46
N VAL A 77 3.21 16.62 -19.48
CA VAL A 77 2.15 16.39 -18.47
C VAL A 77 2.48 17.12 -17.16
N ILE A 78 1.47 17.75 -16.56
CA ILE A 78 1.53 18.42 -15.25
C ILE A 78 2.07 17.47 -14.19
N PHE A 79 2.95 18.01 -13.34
CA PHE A 79 3.87 17.29 -12.51
C PHE A 79 3.38 17.19 -11.05
N ASP A 80 2.72 16.10 -10.69
CA ASP A 80 2.65 15.70 -9.26
C ASP A 80 3.77 14.69 -9.02
N PHE A 81 4.84 15.15 -8.38
CA PHE A 81 6.04 14.36 -8.19
C PHE A 81 6.18 13.88 -6.75
N LYS A 82 6.55 12.60 -6.60
CA LYS A 82 6.97 12.02 -5.33
C LYS A 82 8.39 11.48 -5.47
N GLU A 83 9.26 11.86 -4.55
CA GLU A 83 10.57 11.23 -4.37
C GLU A 83 10.41 9.98 -3.51
N ILE A 84 10.97 8.87 -3.98
CA ILE A 84 11.11 7.64 -3.21
C ILE A 84 12.56 7.17 -3.23
N GLU A 85 12.95 6.39 -2.23
CA GLU A 85 14.27 5.76 -2.17
C GLU A 85 14.12 4.24 -2.27
N VAL A 86 14.74 3.64 -3.29
CA VAL A 86 14.73 2.19 -3.49
C VAL A 86 16.16 1.72 -3.68
N GLU A 87 16.64 0.87 -2.78
CA GLU A 87 18.00 0.29 -2.85
C GLU A 87 19.08 1.38 -2.98
N SER A 88 18.97 2.43 -2.16
CA SER A 88 19.86 3.59 -2.14
C SER A 88 19.81 4.47 -3.41
N LEU A 89 18.85 4.23 -4.31
CA LEU A 89 18.58 5.07 -5.47
C LEU A 89 17.38 5.98 -5.20
N LYS A 90 17.58 7.28 -5.40
CA LYS A 90 16.52 8.28 -5.37
C LYS A 90 15.79 8.29 -6.71
N ILE A 91 14.47 8.13 -6.66
CA ILE A 91 13.63 8.04 -7.84
C ILE A 91 12.50 9.05 -7.72
N ILE A 92 12.37 9.91 -8.73
CA ILE A 92 11.25 10.84 -8.88
C ILE A 92 10.16 10.16 -9.69
N LEU A 93 8.95 10.06 -9.13
CA LEU A 93 7.77 9.45 -9.73
C LEU A 93 6.74 10.52 -10.06
N ASN A 94 6.24 10.55 -11.30
CA ASN A 94 5.06 11.33 -11.66
C ASN A 94 3.79 10.54 -11.32
N ILE A 95 3.23 10.75 -10.13
CA ILE A 95 2.10 9.95 -9.63
C ILE A 95 0.77 10.24 -10.36
N ARG A 96 0.73 11.16 -11.33
CA ARG A 96 -0.38 11.27 -12.28
C ARG A 96 -0.35 10.18 -13.36
N ASN A 97 0.82 9.59 -13.61
CA ASN A 97 0.96 8.43 -14.49
C ASN A 97 0.59 7.16 -13.73
N ASN A 98 -0.21 6.29 -14.36
CA ASN A 98 -0.70 5.06 -13.73
C ASN A 98 0.42 4.14 -13.24
N VAL A 99 1.52 4.00 -14.01
CA VAL A 99 2.67 3.15 -13.65
C VAL A 99 3.41 3.74 -12.46
N ASP A 100 3.75 5.02 -12.49
CA ASP A 100 4.46 5.69 -11.39
C ASP A 100 3.60 5.77 -10.12
N ASN A 101 2.29 5.97 -10.25
CA ASN A 101 1.35 5.87 -9.13
C ASN A 101 1.35 4.45 -8.52
N LEU A 102 1.33 3.42 -9.36
CA LEU A 102 1.38 2.04 -8.91
C LEU A 102 2.69 1.72 -8.18
N ILE A 103 3.83 2.20 -8.69
CA ILE A 103 5.13 2.10 -8.02
C ILE A 103 5.10 2.79 -6.67
N TYR A 104 4.56 4.02 -6.61
CA TYR A 104 4.44 4.78 -5.37
C TYR A 104 3.57 4.06 -4.33
N ILE A 105 2.44 3.47 -4.77
CA ILE A 105 1.55 2.68 -3.91
C ILE A 105 2.28 1.48 -3.31
N PHE A 106 2.98 0.69 -4.13
CA PHE A 106 3.74 -0.46 -3.63
C PHE A 106 4.85 -0.03 -2.69
N TYR A 107 5.55 1.07 -3.00
CA TYR A 107 6.56 1.64 -2.11
C TYR A 107 5.97 1.98 -0.73
N CYS A 108 4.85 2.69 -0.69
CA CYS A 108 4.19 3.04 0.57
C CYS A 108 3.76 1.81 1.38
N LEU A 109 3.21 0.78 0.73
CA LEU A 109 2.85 -0.47 1.41
C LEU A 109 4.07 -1.21 1.95
N ILE A 110 5.16 -1.29 1.17
CA ILE A 110 6.42 -1.89 1.60
C ILE A 110 6.96 -1.18 2.85
N GLU A 111 6.88 0.15 2.86
CA GLU A 111 7.33 0.99 3.98
C GLU A 111 6.47 0.81 5.24
N ILE A 112 5.15 0.71 5.10
CA ILE A 112 4.25 0.39 6.22
C ILE A 112 4.61 -0.99 6.79
N ILE A 113 4.74 -2.01 5.94
CA ILE A 113 5.03 -3.38 6.36
C ILE A 113 6.42 -3.50 6.99
N LYS A 114 7.42 -2.80 6.44
CA LYS A 114 8.77 -2.73 7.00
C LYS A 114 8.72 -2.20 8.44
N ASN A 115 8.00 -1.10 8.66
CA ASN A 115 7.79 -0.56 10.00
C ASN A 115 7.05 -1.55 10.91
N CYS A 116 6.04 -2.27 10.41
CA CYS A 116 5.38 -3.32 11.20
C CYS A 116 6.37 -4.37 11.70
N ILE A 117 7.28 -4.83 10.84
CA ILE A 117 8.28 -5.85 11.18
C ILE A 117 9.30 -5.27 12.18
N GLU A 118 9.83 -4.09 11.92
CA GLU A 118 10.86 -3.45 12.76
C GLU A 118 10.35 -3.10 14.16
N MET A 119 9.08 -2.71 14.26
CA MET A 119 8.44 -2.30 15.52
C MET A 119 7.63 -3.44 16.18
N ASN A 120 7.66 -4.66 15.65
CA ASN A 120 6.84 -5.79 16.09
C ASN A 120 5.34 -5.44 16.20
N ASP A 121 4.84 -4.71 15.21
CA ASP A 121 3.46 -4.23 15.09
C ASP A 121 2.69 -5.02 14.01
N GLN A 122 1.41 -4.70 13.85
CA GLN A 122 0.50 -5.40 12.94
C GLN A 122 0.18 -4.53 11.73
N LEU A 123 0.12 -5.15 10.54
CA LEU A 123 -0.53 -4.52 9.40
C LEU A 123 -2.06 -4.59 9.62
N LYS A 124 -2.69 -3.43 9.68
CA LYS A 124 -4.15 -3.27 9.78
C LYS A 124 -4.70 -2.94 8.39
N ILE A 125 -5.70 -3.72 7.96
CA ILE A 125 -6.47 -3.45 6.75
C ILE A 125 -7.91 -3.23 7.18
N GLU A 126 -8.46 -2.04 6.93
CA GLU A 126 -9.78 -1.65 7.42
C GLU A 126 -10.66 -1.11 6.30
N TYR A 127 -11.88 -1.63 6.20
CA TYR A 127 -12.92 -1.15 5.31
C TYR A 127 -13.86 -0.19 6.04
N VAL A 128 -13.97 1.02 5.52
CA VAL A 128 -14.86 2.07 6.00
C VAL A 128 -15.90 2.33 4.90
N SER A 129 -17.17 2.13 5.25
CA SER A 129 -18.29 2.45 4.35
C SER A 129 -18.43 3.97 4.19
N LYS A 130 -19.19 4.43 3.19
CA LYS A 130 -19.31 5.88 2.90
C LYS A 130 -19.83 6.73 4.06
N ASN A 131 -20.56 6.12 5.00
CA ASN A 131 -21.19 6.83 6.12
C ASN A 131 -20.44 6.62 7.45
N ASP A 132 -19.40 5.78 7.46
CA ASP A 132 -18.62 5.50 8.66
C ASP A 132 -17.47 6.52 8.78
N LEU A 133 -17.05 6.77 10.02
CA LEU A 133 -15.90 7.63 10.31
C LEU A 133 -14.59 6.95 9.88
N VAL A 134 -13.64 7.77 9.43
CA VAL A 134 -12.26 7.37 9.17
C VAL A 134 -11.64 6.82 10.48
N PRO A 135 -10.78 5.78 10.44
CA PRO A 135 -10.22 5.21 11.66
C PRO A 135 -9.41 6.26 12.42
N GLU A 136 -9.56 6.33 13.75
CA GLU A 136 -8.92 7.36 14.58
C GLU A 136 -7.39 7.36 14.45
N ASP A 137 -6.79 6.17 14.33
CA ASP A 137 -5.35 5.99 14.08
C ASP A 137 -4.87 6.62 12.77
N ILE A 138 -5.76 6.75 11.77
CA ILE A 138 -5.47 7.44 10.50
C ILE A 138 -5.61 8.95 10.68
N LEU A 139 -6.65 9.41 11.38
CA LEU A 139 -6.87 10.83 11.62
C LEU A 139 -5.69 11.48 12.34
N LYS A 140 -5.02 10.76 13.26
CA LYS A 140 -3.80 11.23 13.94
C LYS A 140 -2.58 11.41 13.03
N LYS A 141 -2.61 10.86 11.81
CA LYS A 141 -1.51 10.91 10.83
C LYS A 141 -1.75 11.92 9.70
N MET A 142 -2.99 12.42 9.57
CA MET A 142 -3.37 13.46 8.63
C MET A 142 -3.02 14.84 9.20
#